data_AF-A0A0G2AJG8-F1
#
_entry.id   AF-A0A0G2AJG8-F1
#
_cell.length_a   1.000
_cell.length_b   1.000
_cell.length_c   1.000
_cell.angle_alpha   90.00
_cell.angle_beta   90.00
_cell.angle_gamma   90.00
#
_symmetry.space_group_name_H-M   'P 1'
#
loop_
_entity.id
_entity.type
_entity.pdbx_description
1 polymer ?
#
loop_
_entity_poly.entity_id
_entity_poly.type
_entity_poly.pdbx_seq_one_letter_code
_entity_poly.pdbx_strand_id
1 'polypeptide(L)'
;MEYRAVGNRCAVILDSLHLTISHEEILSVLNRKGFTVVSVDIIAIARQCIGASQYRRSARLFEAPAVVDCSSFIKWLFAQCGIWLPRRSIQQRELGETVQVHELVAGDVVFVSGWIDYYHDNPTNGVGHVGIVTGNGTVIHAANKKSNVVESPLDTFLGDAKFRGARRYIPKGVEVLTFETPTDREVEIPDDIRWIVLQSLQK
;
A
#
# COMPACT_ATOMS: atom_id res chain seq x y z
N MET A 1 -3.79 7.52 8.88
CA MET A 1 -4.75 6.72 8.08
C MET A 1 -5.15 5.52 8.92
N GLU A 2 -6.42 5.16 8.98
CA GLU A 2 -6.84 3.90 9.61
C GLU A 2 -6.56 2.73 8.65
N TYR A 3 -5.78 1.76 9.10
CA TYR A 3 -5.53 0.55 8.32
C TYR A 3 -6.72 -0.39 8.36
N ARG A 4 -6.87 -1.16 7.27
CA ARG A 4 -7.84 -2.24 7.15
C ARG A 4 -7.11 -3.45 6.59
N ALA A 5 -7.46 -4.62 7.10
CA ALA A 5 -6.87 -5.88 6.69
C ALA A 5 -7.18 -6.20 5.21
N VAL A 6 -6.29 -7.00 4.60
CA VAL A 6 -6.45 -7.52 3.24
C VAL A 6 -6.06 -8.99 3.22
N GLY A 7 -7.00 -9.87 2.88
CA GLY A 7 -6.77 -11.30 2.98
C GLY A 7 -6.50 -11.68 4.43
N ASN A 8 -5.42 -12.43 4.67
CA ASN A 8 -4.96 -12.80 6.01
C ASN A 8 -3.87 -11.85 6.54
N ARG A 9 -3.80 -10.59 6.08
CA ARG A 9 -2.79 -9.63 6.54
C ARG A 9 -3.39 -8.35 7.07
N CYS A 10 -2.82 -7.82 8.14
CA CYS A 10 -3.24 -6.55 8.74
C CYS A 10 -2.00 -5.71 9.12
N ALA A 11 -1.94 -4.48 8.62
CA ALA A 11 -0.94 -3.50 9.02
C ALA A 11 -1.34 -2.84 10.36
N VAL A 12 -0.41 -2.75 11.30
CA VAL A 12 -0.66 -2.25 12.64
C VAL A 12 0.50 -1.37 13.11
N ILE A 13 0.15 -0.23 13.70
CA ILE A 13 1.07 0.56 14.53
C ILE A 13 0.73 0.19 15.98
N LEU A 14 1.67 -0.42 16.72
CA LEU A 14 1.34 -0.92 18.07
C LEU A 14 0.88 0.20 19.00
N ASP A 15 1.48 1.39 18.89
CA ASP A 15 1.09 2.55 19.70
C ASP A 15 -0.34 3.03 19.42
N SER A 16 -0.87 2.81 18.21
CA SER A 16 -2.26 3.15 17.88
C SER A 16 -3.26 2.18 18.51
N LEU A 17 -2.80 1.05 19.05
CA LEU A 17 -3.66 0.13 19.80
C LEU A 17 -3.97 0.66 21.20
N HIS A 18 -3.31 1.73 21.70
CA HIS A 18 -3.57 2.36 22.99
C HIS A 18 -3.62 1.39 24.19
N LEU A 19 -2.78 0.35 24.17
CA LEU A 19 -2.67 -0.63 25.24
C LEU A 19 -1.68 -0.16 26.31
N THR A 20 -1.91 -0.52 27.57
CA THR A 20 -1.07 -0.11 28.72
C THR A 20 0.11 -1.03 28.98
N ILE A 21 0.20 -2.14 28.22
CA ILE A 21 1.27 -3.14 28.31
C ILE A 21 2.38 -2.84 27.30
N SER A 22 3.56 -3.42 27.49
CA SER A 22 4.71 -3.20 26.58
C SER A 22 4.48 -3.80 25.20
N HIS A 23 5.19 -3.29 24.18
CA HIS A 23 5.17 -3.88 22.83
C HIS A 23 5.58 -5.36 22.83
N GLU A 24 6.58 -5.72 23.64
CA GLU A 24 7.01 -7.11 23.81
C GLU A 24 5.86 -8.01 24.34
N GLU A 25 5.10 -7.51 25.32
CA GLU A 25 3.97 -8.25 25.87
C GLU A 25 2.82 -8.37 24.85
N ILE A 26 2.55 -7.30 24.08
CA ILE A 26 1.57 -7.32 22.98
C ILE A 26 1.95 -8.41 21.96
N LEU A 27 3.19 -8.39 21.49
CA LEU A 27 3.69 -9.36 20.51
C LEU A 27 3.65 -10.79 21.06
N SER A 28 4.00 -10.97 22.33
CA SER A 28 3.94 -12.25 23.03
C SER A 28 2.50 -12.80 23.09
N VAL A 29 1.52 -11.95 23.40
CA VAL A 29 0.08 -12.32 23.38
C VAL A 29 -0.36 -12.70 21.97
N LEU A 30 -0.05 -11.87 20.98
CA LEU A 30 -0.46 -12.09 19.59
C LEU A 30 0.14 -13.38 19.01
N ASN A 31 1.40 -13.66 19.31
CA ASN A 31 2.05 -14.92 18.92
C ASN A 31 1.34 -16.14 19.54
N ARG A 32 0.97 -16.10 20.83
CA ARG A 32 0.17 -17.16 21.46
C ARG A 32 -1.23 -17.32 20.84
N LYS A 33 -1.75 -16.27 20.19
CA LYS A 33 -3.03 -16.29 19.47
C LYS A 33 -2.88 -16.66 18.00
N GLY A 34 -1.68 -17.02 17.54
CA GLY A 34 -1.43 -17.48 16.18
C GLY A 34 -1.16 -16.38 15.16
N PHE A 35 -0.97 -15.13 15.60
CA PHE A 35 -0.51 -14.05 14.72
C PHE A 35 1.01 -14.14 14.56
N THR A 36 1.50 -13.89 13.34
CA THR A 36 2.93 -13.82 13.06
C THR A 36 3.28 -12.49 12.40
N VAL A 37 4.42 -11.91 12.76
CA VAL A 37 4.93 -10.72 12.05
C VAL A 37 5.64 -11.18 10.78
N VAL A 38 5.28 -10.58 9.65
CA VAL A 38 5.90 -10.87 8.35
C VAL A 38 6.65 -9.65 7.84
N SER A 39 7.89 -9.85 7.41
CA SER A 39 8.70 -8.79 6.79
C SER A 39 8.35 -8.66 5.31
N VAL A 40 8.03 -7.45 4.88
CA VAL A 40 7.61 -7.15 3.49
C VAL A 40 8.47 -6.04 2.91
N ASP A 41 9.34 -6.39 1.96
CA ASP A 41 10.03 -5.40 1.13
C ASP A 41 9.18 -5.12 -0.12
N ILE A 42 8.33 -4.09 -0.02
CA ILE A 42 7.39 -3.70 -1.08
C ILE A 42 8.10 -3.32 -2.39
N ILE A 43 9.31 -2.76 -2.33
CA ILE A 43 10.06 -2.34 -3.51
C ILE A 43 10.72 -3.55 -4.18
N ALA A 44 11.27 -4.48 -3.41
CA ALA A 44 11.77 -5.74 -3.94
C ALA A 44 10.66 -6.54 -4.63
N ILE A 45 9.47 -6.63 -4.01
CA ILE A 45 8.29 -7.26 -4.61
C ILE A 45 7.89 -6.54 -5.90
N ALA A 46 7.85 -5.20 -5.90
CA ALA A 46 7.54 -4.42 -7.10
C ALA A 46 8.54 -4.68 -8.25
N ARG A 47 9.84 -4.83 -7.94
CA ARG A 47 10.87 -5.14 -8.92
C ARG A 47 10.73 -6.54 -9.51
N GLN A 48 10.31 -7.54 -8.72
CA GLN A 48 10.04 -8.89 -9.22
C GLN A 48 8.93 -8.93 -10.28
N CYS A 49 8.03 -7.94 -10.29
CA CYS A 49 6.97 -7.83 -11.29
C CYS A 49 7.46 -7.29 -12.64
N ILE A 50 8.65 -6.68 -12.71
CA ILE A 50 9.23 -6.17 -13.96
C ILE A 50 9.55 -7.36 -14.88
N GLY A 51 8.95 -7.38 -16.06
CA GLY A 51 9.08 -8.48 -17.03
C GLY A 51 8.25 -9.74 -16.71
N ALA A 52 7.74 -9.90 -15.49
CA ALA A 52 6.91 -11.04 -15.08
C ALA A 52 5.39 -10.75 -15.15
N SER A 53 4.99 -9.51 -14.85
CA SER A 53 3.58 -9.09 -14.85
C SER A 53 3.18 -8.51 -16.20
N GLN A 54 1.98 -8.83 -16.67
CA GLN A 54 1.40 -8.25 -17.89
C GLN A 54 0.44 -7.10 -17.59
N TYR A 55 0.48 -6.04 -18.40
CA TYR A 55 -0.50 -4.96 -18.27
C TYR A 55 -1.81 -5.31 -18.96
N ARG A 56 -2.92 -5.20 -18.22
CA ARG A 56 -4.26 -5.18 -18.80
C ARG A 56 -5.14 -4.18 -18.07
N ARG A 57 -5.66 -3.21 -18.82
CA ARG A 57 -6.61 -2.23 -18.29
C ARG A 57 -7.78 -2.92 -17.59
N SER A 58 -8.15 -2.39 -16.42
CA SER A 58 -9.23 -2.93 -15.57
C SER A 58 -8.94 -4.32 -15.01
N ALA A 59 -7.66 -4.72 -14.87
CA ALA A 59 -7.27 -5.95 -14.16
C ALA A 59 -7.84 -5.97 -12.73
N ARG A 60 -8.29 -7.15 -12.29
CA ARG A 60 -8.85 -7.34 -10.96
C ARG A 60 -7.76 -7.79 -9.99
N LEU A 61 -7.98 -7.58 -8.69
CA LEU A 61 -6.97 -7.87 -7.67
C LEU A 61 -6.54 -9.35 -7.66
N PHE A 62 -7.48 -10.29 -7.87
CA PHE A 62 -7.20 -11.72 -7.86
C PHE A 62 -6.29 -12.19 -9.02
N GLU A 63 -6.11 -11.35 -10.05
CA GLU A 63 -5.25 -11.66 -11.19
C GLU A 63 -3.80 -11.20 -10.94
N ALA A 64 -3.57 -10.39 -9.91
CA ALA A 64 -2.25 -9.91 -9.55
C ALA A 64 -1.45 -11.00 -8.80
N PRO A 65 -0.12 -11.09 -9.01
CA PRO A 65 0.69 -10.16 -9.80
C PRO A 65 0.73 -10.45 -11.31
N ALA A 66 0.19 -11.57 -11.79
CA ALA A 66 0.35 -11.99 -13.19
C ALA A 66 -0.23 -10.97 -14.18
N VAL A 67 -1.39 -10.38 -13.87
CA VAL A 67 -2.05 -9.36 -14.70
C VAL A 67 -2.45 -8.17 -13.83
N VAL A 68 -2.01 -6.98 -14.21
CA VAL A 68 -2.25 -5.75 -13.44
C VAL A 68 -2.55 -4.55 -14.36
N ASP A 69 -3.18 -3.52 -13.82
CA ASP A 69 -3.07 -2.15 -14.31
C ASP A 69 -2.46 -1.24 -13.25
N CYS A 70 -2.30 0.05 -13.56
CA CYS A 70 -1.59 0.97 -12.69
C CYS A 70 -2.11 0.97 -11.25
N SER A 71 -3.42 1.06 -11.04
CA SER A 71 -4.00 1.13 -9.69
C SER A 71 -4.20 -0.24 -9.06
N SER A 72 -4.46 -1.30 -9.83
CA SER A 72 -4.51 -2.66 -9.27
C SER A 72 -3.13 -3.14 -8.83
N PHE A 73 -2.06 -2.72 -9.51
CA PHE A 73 -0.67 -3.00 -9.14
C PHE A 73 -0.32 -2.38 -7.78
N ILE A 74 -0.58 -1.07 -7.60
CA ILE A 74 -0.38 -0.40 -6.32
C ILE A 74 -1.24 -1.02 -5.22
N LYS A 75 -2.53 -1.28 -5.50
CA LYS A 75 -3.42 -1.94 -4.53
C LYS A 75 -2.89 -3.32 -4.11
N TRP A 76 -2.36 -4.11 -5.05
CA TRP A 76 -1.80 -5.43 -4.76
C TRP A 76 -0.50 -5.36 -3.96
N LEU A 77 0.40 -4.42 -4.27
CA LEU A 77 1.63 -4.20 -3.50
C LEU A 77 1.33 -3.87 -2.04
N PHE A 78 0.43 -2.93 -1.79
CA PHE A 78 0.05 -2.55 -0.42
C PHE A 78 -0.75 -3.64 0.30
N ALA A 79 -1.49 -4.48 -0.43
CA ALA A 79 -2.10 -5.68 0.14
C ALA A 79 -1.05 -6.66 0.70
N GLN A 80 0.16 -6.72 0.13
CA GLN A 80 1.24 -7.52 0.70
C GLN A 80 1.65 -7.01 2.08
N CYS A 81 1.59 -5.70 2.30
CA CYS A 81 1.86 -5.07 3.59
C CYS A 81 0.65 -5.11 4.56
N GLY A 82 -0.46 -5.76 4.20
CA GLY A 82 -1.70 -5.74 5.00
C GLY A 82 -2.41 -4.39 4.99
N ILE A 83 -2.19 -3.55 3.97
CA ILE A 83 -2.79 -2.23 3.81
C ILE A 83 -3.81 -2.27 2.67
N TRP A 84 -5.08 -2.07 3.02
CA TRP A 84 -6.13 -1.93 2.01
C TRP A 84 -6.06 -0.59 1.29
N LEU A 85 -6.10 -0.63 -0.04
CA LEU A 85 -6.30 0.54 -0.90
C LEU A 85 -7.53 0.37 -1.80
N PRO A 86 -8.23 1.45 -2.18
CA PRO A 86 -9.35 1.39 -3.13
C PRO A 86 -8.87 1.03 -4.54
N ARG A 87 -9.81 0.65 -5.42
CA ARG A 87 -9.48 0.16 -6.76
C ARG A 87 -8.95 1.25 -7.70
N ARG A 88 -9.41 2.49 -7.56
CA ARG A 88 -9.10 3.57 -8.50
C ARG A 88 -7.98 4.44 -7.96
N SER A 89 -7.04 4.81 -8.83
CA SER A 89 -5.91 5.70 -8.49
C SER A 89 -6.37 7.04 -7.89
N ILE A 90 -7.46 7.64 -8.39
CA ILE A 90 -7.99 8.87 -7.81
C ILE A 90 -8.40 8.70 -6.34
N GLN A 91 -9.04 7.57 -5.98
CA GLN A 91 -9.41 7.29 -4.59
C GLN A 91 -8.19 6.94 -3.74
N GLN A 92 -7.19 6.27 -4.33
CA GLN A 92 -5.92 5.99 -3.65
C GLN A 92 -5.23 7.30 -3.25
N ARG A 93 -5.25 8.30 -4.13
CA ARG A 93 -4.73 9.63 -3.86
C ARG A 93 -5.48 10.37 -2.74
N GLU A 94 -6.65 9.94 -2.29
CA GLU A 94 -7.34 10.59 -1.16
C GLU A 94 -6.98 9.97 0.19
N LEU A 95 -6.13 8.94 0.21
CA LEU A 95 -5.68 8.24 1.41
C LEU A 95 -4.21 8.57 1.73
N GLY A 96 -3.81 8.31 2.97
CA GLY A 96 -2.44 8.52 3.42
C GLY A 96 -2.05 9.99 3.61
N GLU A 97 -0.79 10.21 3.96
CA GLU A 97 -0.23 11.54 4.17
C GLU A 97 0.11 12.19 2.83
N THR A 98 -0.17 13.48 2.66
CA THR A 98 0.34 14.25 1.51
C THR A 98 1.85 14.36 1.61
N VAL A 99 2.57 14.14 0.50
CA VAL A 99 4.03 14.29 0.44
C VAL A 99 4.41 15.31 -0.61
N GLN A 100 5.36 16.19 -0.30
CA GLN A 100 5.96 17.09 -1.29
C GLN A 100 7.01 16.35 -2.13
N VAL A 101 7.20 16.76 -3.38
CA VAL A 101 8.12 16.07 -4.31
C VAL A 101 9.55 15.93 -3.75
N HIS A 102 10.04 16.95 -3.04
CA HIS A 102 11.39 16.94 -2.45
C HIS A 102 11.50 16.07 -1.17
N GLU A 103 10.38 15.57 -0.65
CA GLU A 103 10.31 14.70 0.54
C GLU A 103 10.02 13.25 0.18
N LEU A 104 9.94 12.92 -1.12
CA LEU A 104 9.65 11.58 -1.60
C LEU A 104 10.71 10.60 -1.12
N VAL A 105 10.25 9.47 -0.59
CA VAL A 105 11.06 8.33 -0.19
C VAL A 105 10.57 7.04 -0.84
N ALA A 106 11.36 5.98 -0.73
CA ALA A 106 10.96 4.65 -1.17
C ALA A 106 9.61 4.24 -0.54
N GLY A 107 8.69 3.75 -1.35
CA GLY A 107 7.35 3.35 -0.92
C GLY A 107 6.28 4.43 -1.06
N ASP A 108 6.66 5.71 -1.26
CA ASP A 108 5.69 6.75 -1.57
C ASP A 108 5.05 6.50 -2.94
N VAL A 109 3.79 6.87 -3.09
CA VAL A 109 3.02 6.67 -4.32
C VAL A 109 2.77 8.02 -4.98
N VAL A 110 3.21 8.15 -6.23
CA VAL A 110 3.03 9.35 -7.04
C VAL A 110 1.90 9.17 -8.03
N PHE A 111 1.10 10.21 -8.19
CA PHE A 111 -0.08 10.24 -9.04
C PHE A 111 0.12 11.26 -10.15
N VAL A 112 -0.24 10.88 -11.37
CA VAL A 112 -0.12 11.75 -12.54
C VAL A 112 -1.36 11.67 -13.43
N SER A 113 -1.52 12.66 -14.29
CA SER A 113 -2.43 12.60 -15.43
C SER A 113 -1.99 11.49 -16.38
N GLY A 114 -2.95 10.80 -16.97
CA GLY A 114 -2.72 9.67 -17.85
C GLY A 114 -3.45 9.80 -19.18
N TRP A 115 -3.60 8.67 -19.87
CA TRP A 115 -4.35 8.62 -21.12
C TRP A 115 -5.85 8.91 -20.91
N ILE A 116 -6.39 8.45 -19.77
CA ILE A 116 -7.74 8.77 -19.31
C ILE A 116 -7.63 9.13 -17.83
N ASP A 117 -8.02 10.36 -17.52
CA ASP A 117 -8.15 10.83 -16.15
C ASP A 117 -9.57 10.55 -15.64
N TYR A 118 -9.65 10.04 -14.41
CA TYR A 118 -10.89 10.02 -13.66
C TYR A 118 -10.93 11.25 -12.76
N TYR A 119 -12.12 11.81 -12.55
CA TYR A 119 -12.35 13.04 -11.79
C TYR A 119 -13.43 12.79 -10.74
N HIS A 120 -13.38 13.53 -9.63
CA HIS A 120 -14.51 13.67 -8.72
C HIS A 120 -15.43 14.77 -9.25
N ASP A 121 -15.08 16.03 -8.94
CA ASP A 121 -15.92 17.19 -9.30
C ASP A 121 -15.21 18.18 -10.23
N ASN A 122 -13.87 18.31 -10.10
CA ASN A 122 -13.07 19.26 -10.88
C ASN A 122 -12.23 18.54 -11.97
N PRO A 123 -12.41 18.86 -13.26
CA PRO A 123 -11.63 18.30 -14.37
C PRO A 123 -10.13 18.66 -14.34
N THR A 124 -9.69 19.60 -13.50
CA THR A 124 -8.25 19.88 -13.30
C THR A 124 -7.62 19.05 -12.19
N ASN A 125 -8.39 18.26 -11.43
CA ASN A 125 -7.90 17.46 -10.31
C ASN A 125 -8.00 15.94 -10.54
N GLY A 126 -8.02 15.52 -11.80
CA GLY A 126 -8.09 14.11 -12.15
C GLY A 126 -6.80 13.34 -11.95
N VAL A 127 -6.93 12.03 -11.91
CA VAL A 127 -5.81 11.10 -11.87
C VAL A 127 -6.02 10.04 -12.94
N GLY A 128 -5.02 9.86 -13.80
CA GLY A 128 -5.06 8.85 -14.86
C GLY A 128 -4.01 7.77 -14.73
N HIS A 129 -2.96 8.00 -13.93
CA HIS A 129 -1.88 7.04 -13.76
C HIS A 129 -1.22 7.16 -12.38
N VAL A 130 -0.54 6.09 -11.95
CA VAL A 130 0.04 5.97 -10.61
C VAL A 130 1.27 5.06 -10.63
N GLY A 131 2.26 5.33 -9.76
CA GLY A 131 3.47 4.52 -9.59
C GLY A 131 4.04 4.63 -8.17
N ILE A 132 4.88 3.66 -7.79
CA ILE A 132 5.56 3.60 -6.48
C ILE A 132 7.02 4.05 -6.62
N VAL A 133 7.44 4.99 -5.78
CA VAL A 133 8.79 5.54 -5.74
C VAL A 133 9.74 4.52 -5.11
N THR A 134 10.92 4.34 -5.68
CA THR A 134 11.90 3.33 -5.22
C THR A 134 12.95 3.89 -4.27
N GLY A 135 13.05 5.22 -4.15
CA GLY A 135 14.12 5.92 -3.42
C GLY A 135 15.38 6.20 -4.24
N ASN A 136 15.51 5.62 -5.44
CA ASN A 136 16.69 5.77 -6.30
C ASN A 136 16.48 6.74 -7.47
N GLY A 137 15.61 7.75 -7.28
CA GLY A 137 15.22 8.65 -8.38
C GLY A 137 14.41 7.95 -9.48
N THR A 138 13.79 6.80 -9.18
CA THR A 138 12.95 6.03 -10.11
C THR A 138 11.59 5.70 -9.52
N VAL A 139 10.68 5.29 -10.38
CA VAL A 139 9.31 4.87 -10.06
C VAL A 139 8.97 3.58 -10.81
N ILE A 140 8.38 2.62 -10.10
CA ILE A 140 7.88 1.38 -10.69
C ILE A 140 6.37 1.52 -10.94
N HIS A 141 5.92 1.18 -12.14
CA HIS A 141 4.52 1.28 -12.50
C HIS A 141 4.12 0.29 -13.60
N ALA A 142 2.85 -0.14 -13.58
CA ALA A 142 2.25 -0.87 -14.69
C ALA A 142 1.89 0.12 -15.81
N ALA A 143 2.81 0.33 -16.77
CA ALA A 143 2.79 1.40 -17.75
C ALA A 143 1.64 1.30 -18.77
N ASN A 144 1.63 0.25 -19.58
CA ASN A 144 0.68 0.05 -20.67
C ASN A 144 0.86 -1.36 -21.29
N LYS A 145 -0.03 -1.73 -22.22
CA LYS A 145 -0.02 -3.04 -22.91
C LYS A 145 1.28 -3.36 -23.66
N LYS A 146 2.07 -2.35 -24.05
CA LYS A 146 3.32 -2.54 -24.81
C LYS A 146 4.50 -2.82 -23.87
N SER A 147 4.55 -2.13 -22.73
CA SER A 147 5.73 -2.14 -21.85
C SER A 147 5.52 -2.92 -20.55
N ASN A 148 4.27 -3.26 -20.23
CA ASN A 148 3.89 -3.94 -18.99
C ASN A 148 4.33 -3.18 -17.72
N VAL A 149 4.85 -3.87 -16.70
CA VAL A 149 5.44 -3.25 -15.51
C VAL A 149 6.90 -2.88 -15.78
N VAL A 150 7.25 -1.62 -15.53
CA VAL A 150 8.57 -1.05 -15.78
C VAL A 150 9.03 -0.18 -14.61
N GLU A 151 10.34 0.04 -14.52
CA GLU A 151 10.97 1.07 -13.69
C GLU A 151 11.41 2.22 -14.60
N SER A 152 10.94 3.44 -14.30
CA SER A 152 11.19 4.65 -15.10
C SER A 152 11.86 5.72 -14.24
N PRO A 153 12.64 6.66 -14.83
CA PRO A 153 13.12 7.83 -14.11
C PRO A 153 11.97 8.65 -13.51
N LEU A 154 12.10 9.05 -12.25
CA LEU A 154 11.07 9.78 -11.52
C LEU A 154 10.76 11.13 -12.18
N ASP A 155 11.79 11.89 -12.55
CA ASP A 155 11.61 13.20 -13.18
C ASP A 155 10.85 13.11 -14.50
N THR A 156 11.11 12.08 -15.31
CA THR A 156 10.36 11.81 -16.54
C THR A 156 8.91 11.45 -16.25
N PHE A 157 8.65 10.68 -15.19
CA PHE A 157 7.29 10.33 -14.78
C PHE A 157 6.49 11.55 -14.31
N LEU A 158 7.14 12.50 -13.62
CA LEU A 158 6.50 13.70 -13.07
C LEU A 158 6.43 14.88 -14.06
N GLY A 159 7.39 14.99 -14.98
CA GLY A 159 7.86 16.22 -15.63
C GLY A 159 6.97 16.94 -16.65
N ASP A 160 5.84 16.38 -17.08
CA ASP A 160 5.01 16.97 -18.16
C ASP A 160 3.85 17.85 -17.65
N ALA A 161 3.98 18.54 -16.52
CA ALA A 161 2.85 19.19 -15.82
C ALA A 161 1.69 18.22 -15.50
N LYS A 162 2.00 16.92 -15.45
CA LYS A 162 1.05 15.84 -15.18
C LYS A 162 1.01 15.48 -13.71
N PHE A 163 1.85 16.03 -12.83
CA PHE A 163 1.81 15.69 -11.40
C PHE A 163 0.47 16.05 -10.77
N ARG A 164 -0.11 15.09 -10.06
CA ARG A 164 -1.43 15.21 -9.40
C ARG A 164 -1.36 14.97 -7.91
N GLY A 165 -0.17 14.82 -7.33
CA GLY A 165 0.06 14.63 -5.91
C GLY A 165 0.87 13.37 -5.60
N ALA A 166 1.34 13.27 -4.36
CA ALA A 166 2.01 12.10 -3.83
C ALA A 166 1.44 11.75 -2.45
N ARG A 167 1.40 10.44 -2.15
CA ARG A 167 0.89 9.91 -0.88
C ARG A 167 1.85 8.95 -0.23
N ARG A 168 1.91 9.01 1.10
CA ARG A 168 2.60 8.06 1.96
C ARG A 168 1.58 7.27 2.77
N TYR A 169 1.56 5.96 2.56
CA TYR A 169 0.68 5.05 3.30
C TYR A 169 1.35 4.40 4.51
N ILE A 170 2.68 4.34 4.53
CA ILE A 170 3.51 3.87 5.66
C ILE A 170 4.25 5.10 6.19
N PRO A 171 3.85 5.68 7.33
CA PRO A 171 4.43 6.93 7.83
C PRO A 171 5.93 6.82 8.07
N LYS A 172 6.65 7.92 7.80
CA LYS A 172 8.10 7.97 7.97
C LYS A 172 8.43 8.01 9.47
N GLY A 173 9.34 7.13 9.91
CA GLY A 173 9.79 7.08 11.30
C GLY A 173 8.78 6.45 12.27
N VAL A 174 7.71 5.86 11.75
CA VAL A 174 6.76 5.06 12.53
C VAL A 174 6.92 3.61 12.13
N GLU A 175 7.08 2.72 13.12
CA GLU A 175 7.10 1.29 12.87
C GLU A 175 5.67 0.81 12.55
N VAL A 176 5.49 0.27 11.35
CA VAL A 176 4.25 -0.37 10.92
C VAL A 176 4.55 -1.86 10.74
N LEU A 177 3.97 -2.68 11.59
CA LEU A 177 4.09 -4.14 11.50
C LEU A 177 3.03 -4.69 10.54
N THR A 178 3.40 -5.65 9.70
CA THR A 178 2.44 -6.48 8.98
C THR A 178 2.27 -7.78 9.74
N PHE A 179 1.06 -8.01 10.26
CA PHE A 179 0.69 -9.29 10.84
C PHE A 179 0.05 -10.19 9.79
N GLU A 180 0.45 -11.45 9.75
CA GLU A 180 -0.37 -12.53 9.20
C GLU A 180 -1.32 -13.05 10.28
N THR A 181 -2.61 -13.12 9.94
CA THR A 181 -3.70 -13.45 10.86
C THR A 181 -3.99 -14.95 10.79
N PRO A 182 -4.33 -15.59 11.93
CA PRO A 182 -4.68 -17.01 11.93
C PRO A 182 -6.00 -17.25 11.18
N THR A 183 -6.13 -18.41 10.54
CA THR A 183 -7.25 -18.72 9.62
C THR A 183 -8.59 -18.91 10.31
N ASP A 184 -8.60 -19.13 11.62
CA ASP A 184 -9.79 -19.29 12.46
C ASP A 184 -10.33 -17.96 13.00
N ARG A 185 -9.72 -16.83 12.61
CA ARG A 185 -10.12 -15.48 13.05
C ARG A 185 -10.32 -14.55 11.88
N GLU A 186 -11.38 -13.78 11.97
CA GLU A 186 -11.61 -12.63 11.10
C GLU A 186 -11.03 -11.38 11.77
N VAL A 187 -10.24 -10.62 11.02
CA VAL A 187 -9.65 -9.34 11.42
C VAL A 187 -9.95 -8.38 10.29
N GLU A 188 -10.71 -7.33 10.57
CA GLU A 188 -11.07 -6.31 9.59
C GLU A 188 -10.21 -5.06 9.77
N ILE A 189 -9.93 -4.69 11.02
CA ILE A 189 -9.19 -3.48 11.41
C ILE A 189 -8.23 -3.74 12.58
N PRO A 190 -7.22 -2.88 12.79
CA PRO A 190 -6.31 -2.99 13.94
C PRO A 190 -7.01 -2.99 15.31
N ASP A 191 -8.19 -2.38 15.43
CA ASP A 191 -8.94 -2.40 16.70
C ASP A 191 -9.33 -3.83 17.12
N ASP A 192 -9.64 -4.72 16.16
CA ASP A 192 -9.93 -6.14 16.46
C ASP A 192 -8.74 -6.81 17.17
N ILE A 193 -7.52 -6.44 16.77
CA ILE A 193 -6.27 -6.93 17.38
C ILE A 193 -6.14 -6.39 18.82
N ARG A 194 -6.50 -5.12 19.07
CA ARG A 194 -6.56 -4.55 20.43
C ARG A 194 -7.49 -5.38 21.33
N TRP A 195 -8.69 -5.72 20.86
CA TRP A 195 -9.65 -6.54 21.63
C TRP A 195 -9.11 -7.93 21.94
N ILE A 196 -8.46 -8.59 20.97
CA ILE A 196 -7.83 -9.90 21.16
C ILE A 196 -6.76 -9.85 22.26
N VAL A 197 -5.96 -8.78 22.29
CA VAL A 197 -4.95 -8.60 23.33
C VAL A 197 -5.61 -8.38 24.69
N LEU A 198 -6.55 -7.44 24.81
CA LEU A 198 -7.24 -7.15 26.07
C LEU A 198 -7.93 -8.37 26.68
N GLN A 199 -8.66 -9.16 25.88
CA GLN A 199 -9.32 -10.39 26.33
C GLN A 199 -8.32 -11.46 26.81
N SER A 200 -7.07 -11.39 26.35
CA SER A 200 -6.02 -12.31 26.79
C SER A 200 -5.38 -11.91 28.12
N LEU A 201 -5.54 -10.65 28.54
CA LEU A 201 -5.01 -10.10 29.79
C LEU A 201 -5.97 -10.22 30.97
N GLN A 202 -7.28 -10.37 30.73
CA GLN A 202 -8.33 -10.45 31.76
C GLN A 202 -8.38 -11.81 32.50
N LYS A 203 -7.22 -12.37 32.85
CA LYS A 203 -7.12 -13.61 33.64
C LYS A 203 -6.60 -13.35 35.04
#